data_AF-A0A285L9U6-F1
#
_entry.id   AF-A0A285L9U6-F1
#
_cell.length_a   1.000
_cell.length_b   1.000
_cell.length_c   1.000
_cell.angle_alpha   90.00
_cell.angle_beta   90.00
_cell.angle_gamma   90.00
#
_symmetry.space_group_name_H-M   'P 1'
#
loop_
_entity.id
_entity.type
_entity.pdbx_description
1 polymer ?
#
loop_
_entity_poly.entity_id
_entity_poly.type
_entity_poly.pdbx_seq_one_letter_code
_entity_poly.pdbx_strand_id
1 'polypeptide(L)'
;MPTEYAGSRIGAGELPPRSALLRAFREADDPNRRKHRVLAAARELVECHERRHRALAAAHAPDATNGRVAACSQLVDDIDERRAELVGRINDWVATNVAHRTGASLHTETLGAVIDRMAAKWTAAQQALSATGPATQPPRVDGEAHLLWTRLAELADGYQDLITDVTEHRRRLPVW
;
A
#
# COMPACT_ATOMS: atom_id res chain seq x y z
N MET A 1 14.71 -27.67 14.69
CA MET A 1 14.66 -27.64 13.22
C MET A 1 14.21 -26.25 12.80
N PRO A 2 15.11 -25.34 12.41
CA PRO A 2 14.71 -24.01 11.96
C PRO A 2 14.20 -24.13 10.52
N THR A 3 12.95 -23.71 10.30
CA THR A 3 12.43 -23.44 8.96
C THR A 3 13.16 -22.22 8.41
N GLU A 4 14.19 -22.45 7.60
CA GLU A 4 14.73 -21.42 6.69
C GLU A 4 13.62 -21.06 5.71
N TYR A 5 12.87 -19.99 6.01
CA TYR A 5 12.10 -19.30 4.99
C TYR A 5 13.11 -18.81 3.96
N ALA A 6 13.15 -19.48 2.80
CA ALA A 6 13.88 -19.03 1.64
C ALA A 6 13.51 -17.56 1.39
N GLY A 7 14.41 -16.65 1.78
CA GLY A 7 14.32 -15.25 1.42
C GLY A 7 14.54 -15.18 -0.08
N SER A 8 13.47 -15.40 -0.85
CA SER A 8 13.48 -15.23 -2.29
C SER A 8 13.94 -13.80 -2.56
N ARG A 9 15.17 -13.66 -3.05
CA ARG A 9 15.73 -12.36 -3.43
C ARG A 9 15.00 -11.95 -4.70
N ILE A 10 14.01 -11.09 -4.56
CA ILE A 10 13.28 -10.52 -5.71
C ILE A 10 14.29 -9.74 -6.56
N GLY A 11 14.39 -10.09 -7.84
CA GLY A 11 15.22 -9.36 -8.79
C GLY A 11 14.71 -7.93 -8.97
N ALA A 12 15.59 -6.98 -9.26
CA ALA A 12 15.21 -5.56 -9.42
C ALA A 12 14.21 -5.27 -10.58
N GLY A 13 13.94 -6.27 -11.43
CA GLY A 13 12.98 -6.23 -12.53
C GLY A 13 11.78 -7.17 -12.36
N GLU A 14 11.64 -7.86 -11.23
CA GLU A 14 10.55 -8.81 -10.98
C GLU A 14 9.43 -8.17 -10.17
N LEU A 15 8.17 -8.45 -10.50
CA LEU A 15 7.04 -7.94 -9.72
C LEU A 15 7.08 -8.49 -8.28
N PRO A 16 7.00 -7.64 -7.25
CA PRO A 16 7.12 -8.12 -5.88
C PRO A 16 5.86 -8.90 -5.47
N PRO A 17 5.96 -10.14 -4.94
CA PRO A 17 4.83 -10.90 -4.45
C PRO A 17 4.15 -10.20 -3.26
N ARG A 18 2.89 -10.57 -2.96
CA ARG A 18 2.10 -9.93 -1.89
C ARG A 18 2.83 -9.91 -0.54
N SER A 19 3.58 -10.96 -0.22
CA SER A 19 4.29 -11.09 1.05
C SER A 19 5.41 -10.07 1.20
N ALA A 20 6.13 -9.77 0.13
CA ALA A 20 7.17 -8.75 0.13
C ALA A 20 6.58 -7.34 0.18
N LEU A 21 5.44 -7.11 -0.48
CA LEU A 21 4.72 -5.84 -0.42
C LEU A 21 4.20 -5.55 1.00
N LEU A 22 3.52 -6.52 1.63
CA LEU A 22 3.03 -6.40 3.00
C LEU A 22 4.18 -6.26 4.01
N ARG A 23 5.32 -6.92 3.77
CA ARG A 23 6.53 -6.71 4.58
C ARG A 23 7.05 -5.29 4.44
N ALA A 24 7.14 -4.76 3.23
CA ALA A 24 7.58 -3.38 2.99
C ALA A 24 6.64 -2.35 3.62
N PHE A 25 5.33 -2.63 3.72
CA PHE A 25 4.40 -1.78 4.46
C PHE A 25 4.68 -1.74 5.97
N ARG A 26 5.01 -2.91 6.54
CA ARG A 26 5.22 -3.11 7.98
C ARG A 26 6.60 -2.67 8.46
N GLU A 27 7.65 -2.99 7.70
CA GLU A 27 9.05 -2.89 8.12
C GLU A 27 9.75 -1.72 7.43
N ALA A 28 9.96 -0.62 8.17
CA ALA A 28 10.63 0.57 7.65
C ALA A 28 12.06 0.30 7.13
N ASP A 29 12.77 -0.67 7.75
CA ASP A 29 14.17 -1.00 7.46
C ASP A 29 14.37 -2.28 6.63
N ASP A 30 13.35 -2.76 5.92
CA ASP A 30 13.50 -3.95 5.07
C ASP A 30 14.63 -3.73 4.03
N PRO A 31 15.71 -4.53 4.04
CA PRO A 31 16.81 -4.39 3.09
C PRO A 31 16.39 -4.60 1.63
N ASN A 32 15.29 -5.32 1.38
CA ASN A 32 14.72 -5.48 0.04
C ASN A 32 13.99 -4.22 -0.44
N ARG A 33 13.42 -3.41 0.47
CA ARG A 33 12.82 -2.10 0.15
C ARG A 33 13.82 -1.23 -0.61
N ARG A 34 15.06 -1.17 -0.11
CA ARG A 34 16.12 -0.31 -0.69
C ARG A 34 16.61 -0.78 -2.05
N LYS A 35 16.35 -2.05 -2.40
CA LYS A 35 16.80 -2.67 -3.66
C LYS A 35 15.74 -2.66 -4.75
N HIS A 36 14.47 -2.49 -4.39
CA HIS A 36 13.36 -2.61 -5.33
C HIS A 36 12.50 -1.34 -5.37
N ARG A 37 12.45 -0.66 -6.52
CA ARG A 37 11.77 0.64 -6.68
C ARG A 37 10.29 0.58 -6.28
N VAL A 38 9.58 -0.48 -6.64
CA VAL A 38 8.16 -0.67 -6.26
C VAL A 38 8.00 -0.82 -4.74
N LEU A 39 8.91 -1.54 -4.05
CA LEU A 39 8.83 -1.72 -2.59
C LEU A 39 9.17 -0.42 -1.86
N ALA A 40 10.13 0.36 -2.37
CA ALA A 40 10.44 1.69 -1.86
C ALA A 40 9.23 2.63 -1.96
N ALA A 41 8.62 2.72 -3.15
CA ALA A 41 7.43 3.53 -3.39
C ALA A 41 6.23 3.06 -2.55
N ALA A 42 6.02 1.75 -2.43
CA ALA A 42 4.98 1.15 -1.60
C ALA A 42 5.05 1.58 -0.13
N ARG A 43 6.25 1.61 0.45
CA ARG A 43 6.41 2.10 1.83
C ARG A 43 6.20 3.61 1.93
N GLU A 44 6.68 4.40 0.96
CA GLU A 44 6.40 5.85 0.93
C GLU A 44 4.89 6.13 0.82
N LEU A 45 4.12 5.31 0.09
CA LEU A 45 2.66 5.41 0.02
C LEU A 45 2.02 5.20 1.40
N VAL A 46 2.48 4.20 2.18
CA VAL A 46 2.01 4.02 3.57
C VAL A 46 2.32 5.26 4.42
N GLU A 47 3.54 5.79 4.33
CA GLU A 47 3.93 7.02 5.05
C GLU A 47 3.08 8.24 4.64
N CYS A 48 2.63 8.30 3.38
CA CYS A 48 1.71 9.32 2.91
C CYS A 48 0.32 9.15 3.54
N HIS A 49 -0.23 7.93 3.57
CA HIS A 49 -1.52 7.65 4.20
C HIS A 49 -1.51 7.90 5.72
N GLU A 50 -0.42 7.53 6.40
CA GLU A 50 -0.21 7.81 7.83
C GLU A 50 -0.17 9.32 8.11
N ARG A 51 0.53 10.10 7.26
CA ARG A 51 0.59 11.56 7.37
C ARG A 51 -0.76 12.21 7.07
N ARG A 52 -1.44 11.77 6.00
CA ARG A 52 -2.78 12.26 5.61
C ARG A 52 -3.78 12.05 6.73
N HIS A 53 -3.81 10.86 7.32
CA HIS A 53 -4.70 10.59 8.44
C HIS A 53 -4.43 11.49 9.64
N ARG A 54 -3.16 11.69 10.02
CA ARG A 54 -2.80 12.60 11.11
C ARG A 54 -3.21 14.04 10.83
N ALA A 55 -3.06 14.51 9.59
CA ALA A 55 -3.49 15.84 9.18
C ALA A 55 -5.02 16.00 9.28
N LEU A 56 -5.78 15.00 8.83
CA LEU A 56 -7.25 15.00 8.93
C LEU A 56 -7.71 14.94 10.39
N ALA A 57 -7.10 14.09 11.22
CA ALA A 57 -7.41 14.02 12.64
C ALA A 57 -7.11 15.35 13.36
N ALA A 58 -6.01 16.02 12.98
CA ALA A 58 -5.64 17.34 13.50
C ALA A 58 -6.61 18.45 13.08
N ALA A 59 -7.18 18.37 11.87
CA ALA A 59 -8.19 19.30 11.37
C ALA A 59 -9.55 19.10 12.06
N HIS A 60 -9.90 17.86 12.41
CA HIS A 60 -11.14 17.52 13.10
C HIS A 60 -11.07 17.62 14.63
N ALA A 61 -9.93 18.05 15.19
CA ALA A 61 -9.80 18.25 16.62
C ALA A 61 -10.78 19.33 17.11
N PRO A 62 -11.43 19.16 18.27
CA PRO A 62 -12.49 20.06 18.76
C PRO A 62 -11.99 21.50 19.03
N ASP A 63 -10.69 21.68 19.21
CA ASP A 63 -10.00 22.94 19.44
C ASP A 63 -9.25 23.47 18.20
N ALA A 64 -9.46 22.87 17.02
CA ALA A 64 -8.78 23.27 15.80
C ALA A 64 -9.19 24.70 15.37
N THR A 65 -8.20 25.58 15.25
CA THR A 65 -8.42 26.93 14.71
C THR A 65 -8.61 26.89 13.19
N ASN A 66 -9.30 27.87 12.61
CA ASN A 66 -9.46 27.99 11.16
C ASN A 66 -8.12 27.97 10.41
N GLY A 67 -7.09 28.62 10.97
CA GLY A 67 -5.73 28.60 10.40
C GLY A 67 -5.09 27.21 10.41
N ARG A 68 -5.34 26.43 11.48
CA ARG A 68 -4.88 25.04 11.57
C ARG A 68 -5.62 24.15 10.57
N VAL A 69 -6.93 24.31 10.44
CA VAL A 69 -7.73 23.57 9.44
C VAL A 69 -7.22 23.85 8.03
N ALA A 70 -7.00 25.12 7.67
CA ALA A 70 -6.46 25.50 6.37
C ALA A 70 -5.06 24.91 6.11
N ALA A 71 -4.16 24.96 7.10
CA ALA A 71 -2.84 24.35 6.99
C ALA A 71 -2.89 22.82 6.84
N CYS A 72 -3.82 22.15 7.54
CA CYS A 72 -4.04 20.72 7.39
C CYS A 72 -4.61 20.37 6.01
N SER A 73 -5.52 21.18 5.45
CA SER A 73 -6.03 21.00 4.09
C SER A 73 -4.90 21.10 3.05
N GLN A 74 -4.07 22.15 3.12
CA GLN A 74 -2.93 22.28 2.21
C GLN A 74 -1.97 21.09 2.32
N LEU A 75 -1.66 20.66 3.55
CA LEU A 75 -0.81 19.50 3.77
C LEU A 75 -1.41 18.21 3.17
N VAL A 76 -2.74 18.06 3.23
CA VAL A 76 -3.44 16.92 2.63
C VAL A 76 -3.32 16.95 1.10
N ASP A 77 -3.44 18.12 0.48
CA ASP A 77 -3.27 18.30 -0.96
C ASP A 77 -1.83 17.97 -1.40
N ASP A 78 -0.82 18.48 -0.69
CA ASP A 78 0.60 18.19 -0.96
C ASP A 78 0.89 16.67 -0.85
N ILE A 79 0.27 15.99 0.12
CA ILE A 79 0.39 14.53 0.29
C ILE A 79 -0.27 13.78 -0.88
N ASP A 80 -1.37 14.32 -1.42
CA ASP A 80 -2.10 13.71 -2.53
C ASP A 80 -1.34 13.80 -3.84
N GLU A 81 -0.72 14.95 -4.09
CA GLU A 81 0.22 15.13 -5.19
C GLU A 81 1.38 14.13 -5.07
N ARG A 82 1.98 14.03 -3.88
CA ARG A 82 3.08 13.07 -3.65
C ARG A 82 2.63 11.62 -3.86
N ARG A 83 1.42 11.26 -3.44
CA ARG A 83 0.85 9.92 -3.67
C ARG A 83 0.69 9.64 -5.16
N ALA A 84 0.18 10.60 -5.93
CA ALA A 84 0.04 10.48 -7.38
C ALA A 84 1.41 10.31 -8.07
N GLU A 85 2.43 11.05 -7.66
CA GLU A 85 3.80 10.87 -8.17
C GLU A 85 4.34 9.45 -7.92
N LEU A 86 4.12 8.91 -6.71
CA LEU A 86 4.57 7.56 -6.34
C LEU A 86 3.85 6.48 -7.16
N VAL A 87 2.55 6.65 -7.39
CA VAL A 87 1.76 5.79 -8.28
C VAL A 87 2.34 5.84 -9.70
N GLY A 88 2.62 7.03 -10.23
CA GLY A 88 3.26 7.23 -11.53
C GLY A 88 4.60 6.49 -11.63
N ARG A 89 5.49 6.64 -10.63
CA ARG A 89 6.78 5.93 -10.61
C ARG A 89 6.65 4.41 -10.63
N ILE A 90 5.63 3.86 -9.95
CA ILE A 90 5.35 2.41 -10.00
C ILE A 90 4.91 2.04 -11.43
N ASN A 91 4.01 2.81 -12.03
CA ASN A 91 3.52 2.56 -13.38
C ASN A 91 4.64 2.66 -14.44
N ASP A 92 5.52 3.65 -14.32
CA ASP A 92 6.71 3.80 -15.18
C ASP A 92 7.65 2.61 -15.06
N TRP A 93 7.88 2.13 -13.83
CA TRP A 93 8.66 0.93 -13.59
C TRP A 93 8.00 -0.29 -14.23
N VAL A 94 6.68 -0.45 -14.11
CA VAL A 94 5.93 -1.53 -14.76
C VAL A 94 6.06 -1.44 -16.28
N ALA A 95 5.88 -0.26 -16.87
CA ALA A 95 6.02 -0.03 -18.30
C ALA A 95 7.40 -0.44 -18.83
N THR A 96 8.44 -0.20 -18.02
CA THR A 96 9.83 -0.48 -18.39
C THR A 96 10.23 -1.94 -18.17
N ASN A 97 9.71 -2.61 -17.14
CA ASN A 97 10.21 -3.90 -16.67
C ASN A 97 9.26 -5.07 -16.94
N VAL A 98 7.98 -4.83 -17.21
CA VAL A 98 6.98 -5.88 -17.42
C VAL A 98 6.68 -6.03 -18.91
N ALA A 99 7.00 -7.21 -19.46
CA ALA A 99 6.70 -7.53 -20.85
C ALA A 99 5.20 -7.74 -21.06
N HIS A 100 4.62 -6.94 -21.95
CA HIS A 100 3.21 -7.04 -22.33
C HIS A 100 3.06 -7.80 -23.65
N ARG A 101 2.33 -8.92 -23.64
CA ARG A 101 2.01 -9.64 -24.87
C ARG A 101 0.85 -8.95 -25.62
N THR A 102 1.00 -8.76 -26.92
CA THR A 102 -0.06 -8.28 -27.81
C THR A 102 -1.24 -9.27 -27.78
N GLY A 103 -2.43 -8.81 -27.36
CA GLY A 103 -3.66 -9.61 -27.29
C GLY A 103 -4.12 -10.05 -25.89
N ALA A 104 -3.33 -9.80 -24.84
CA ALA A 104 -3.78 -10.03 -23.46
C ALA A 104 -4.87 -9.04 -23.03
N SER A 105 -5.81 -9.49 -22.18
CA SER A 105 -6.88 -8.64 -21.64
C SER A 105 -6.29 -7.50 -20.81
N LEU A 106 -6.75 -6.26 -21.06
CA LEU A 106 -6.33 -5.09 -20.29
C LEU A 106 -6.98 -5.11 -18.91
N HIS A 107 -6.19 -4.93 -17.85
CA HIS A 107 -6.73 -4.71 -16.53
C HIS A 107 -7.39 -3.32 -16.41
N THR A 108 -8.36 -3.18 -15.52
CA THR A 108 -9.11 -1.93 -15.34
C THR A 108 -8.35 -0.88 -14.54
N GLU A 109 -7.32 -1.30 -13.80
CA GLU A 109 -6.56 -0.44 -12.91
C GLU A 109 -5.05 -0.60 -13.15
N THR A 110 -4.28 0.46 -12.88
CA THR A 110 -2.82 0.40 -12.93
C THR A 110 -2.28 -0.32 -11.68
N LEU A 111 -1.09 -0.92 -11.77
CA LEU A 111 -0.49 -1.59 -10.60
C LEU A 111 -0.23 -0.59 -9.46
N GLY A 112 0.20 0.64 -9.79
CA GLY A 112 0.40 1.69 -8.81
C GLY A 112 -0.90 2.03 -8.07
N ALA A 113 -2.04 2.10 -8.75
CA ALA A 113 -3.34 2.35 -8.11
C ALA A 113 -3.76 1.21 -7.17
N VAL A 114 -3.50 -0.05 -7.55
CA VAL A 114 -3.76 -1.21 -6.68
C VAL A 114 -2.90 -1.15 -5.42
N ILE A 115 -1.59 -0.90 -5.56
CA ILE A 115 -0.66 -0.79 -4.43
C ILE A 115 -1.03 0.37 -3.52
N ASP A 116 -1.43 1.51 -4.06
CA ASP A 116 -1.89 2.66 -3.28
C ASP A 116 -3.13 2.33 -2.43
N ARG A 117 -4.11 1.64 -3.02
CA ARG A 117 -5.30 1.17 -2.29
C ARG A 117 -4.94 0.17 -1.20
N MET A 118 -3.96 -0.71 -1.43
CA MET A 118 -3.46 -1.61 -0.40
C MET A 118 -2.80 -0.84 0.75
N ALA A 119 -1.98 0.18 0.45
CA ALA A 119 -1.35 1.02 1.46
C ALA A 119 -2.38 1.79 2.30
N ALA A 120 -3.45 2.29 1.67
CA ALA A 120 -4.57 2.94 2.36
C ALA A 120 -5.28 1.98 3.34
N LYS A 121 -5.61 0.77 2.89
CA LYS A 121 -6.27 -0.26 3.72
C LYS A 121 -5.38 -0.76 4.85
N TRP A 122 -4.09 -0.95 4.58
CA TRP A 122 -3.09 -1.29 5.60
C TRP A 122 -3.06 -0.24 6.71
N THR A 123 -2.99 1.04 6.33
CA THR A 123 -2.95 2.16 7.27
C THR A 123 -4.23 2.22 8.11
N ALA A 124 -5.41 2.07 7.49
CA ALA A 124 -6.68 2.05 8.21
C ALA A 124 -6.78 0.86 9.18
N ALA A 125 -6.37 -0.35 8.77
CA ALA A 125 -6.37 -1.52 9.62
C ALA A 125 -5.41 -1.38 10.82
N GLN A 126 -4.25 -0.76 10.61
CA GLN A 126 -3.29 -0.49 11.66
C GLN A 126 -3.82 0.54 12.68
N GLN A 127 -4.53 1.56 12.21
CA GLN A 127 -5.16 2.58 13.07
C GLN A 127 -6.29 2.00 13.91
N ALA A 128 -7.11 1.12 13.33
CA ALA A 128 -8.16 0.44 14.06
C ALA A 128 -7.62 -0.39 15.24
N LEU A 129 -6.45 -1.03 15.08
CA LEU A 129 -5.77 -1.71 16.18
C LEU A 129 -5.26 -0.76 17.27
N SER A 130 -4.82 0.45 16.90
CA SER A 130 -4.34 1.44 17.86
C SER A 130 -5.46 2.17 18.61
N ALA A 131 -6.68 2.19 18.06
CA ALA A 131 -7.85 2.78 18.70
C ALA A 131 -8.43 1.90 19.84
N THR A 132 -8.21 0.59 19.78
CA THR A 132 -8.54 -0.35 20.86
C THR A 132 -7.49 -0.24 21.98
N GLY A 133 -7.70 0.65 22.95
CA GLY A 133 -6.76 0.94 24.05
C GLY A 133 -6.36 -0.25 24.96
N PRO A 134 -5.49 -0.04 25.97
CA PRO A 134 -4.98 -1.12 26.81
C PRO A 134 -6.12 -1.85 27.54
N ALA A 135 -6.18 -3.17 27.31
CA ALA A 135 -7.25 -4.08 27.68
C ALA A 135 -7.58 -4.07 29.19
N THR A 136 -8.70 -3.46 29.57
CA THR A 136 -9.43 -3.78 30.81
C THR A 136 -10.64 -4.70 30.55
N GLN A 137 -10.88 -5.06 29.28
CA GLN A 137 -11.93 -6.00 28.87
C GLN A 137 -11.32 -7.05 27.93
N PRO A 138 -11.82 -8.31 27.95
CA PRO A 138 -11.33 -9.34 27.03
C PRO A 138 -11.41 -8.81 25.59
N PRO A 139 -10.43 -9.14 24.72
CA PRO A 139 -10.34 -8.56 23.39
C PRO A 139 -11.57 -9.00 22.58
N ARG A 140 -12.61 -8.18 22.58
CA ARG A 140 -13.49 -8.12 21.42
C ARG A 140 -12.60 -7.56 20.35
N VAL A 141 -12.15 -8.41 19.43
CA VAL A 141 -11.64 -7.91 18.16
C VAL A 141 -12.79 -7.09 17.60
N ASP A 142 -12.68 -5.76 17.70
CA ASP A 142 -13.72 -4.85 17.27
C ASP A 142 -14.09 -5.23 15.85
N GLY A 143 -15.39 -5.45 15.59
CA GLY A 143 -15.84 -5.95 14.28
C GLY A 143 -15.32 -5.11 13.12
N GLU A 144 -15.10 -3.82 13.36
CA GLU A 144 -14.48 -2.88 12.43
C GLU A 144 -13.01 -3.22 12.12
N ALA A 145 -12.17 -3.47 13.13
CA ALA A 145 -10.78 -3.87 12.92
C ALA A 145 -10.72 -5.18 12.14
N HIS A 146 -11.54 -6.18 12.51
CA HIS A 146 -11.63 -7.44 11.78
C HIS A 146 -12.01 -7.23 10.31
N LEU A 147 -13.06 -6.42 10.04
CA LEU A 147 -13.49 -6.10 8.68
C LEU A 147 -12.40 -5.40 7.86
N LEU A 148 -11.63 -4.49 8.46
CA LEU A 148 -10.53 -3.81 7.76
C LEU A 148 -9.39 -4.77 7.41
N TRP A 149 -9.02 -5.67 8.31
CA TRP A 149 -8.02 -6.71 8.05
C TRP A 149 -8.50 -7.71 6.99
N THR A 150 -9.77 -8.12 7.02
CA THR A 150 -10.36 -8.99 6.00
C THR A 150 -10.32 -8.33 4.62
N ARG A 151 -10.74 -7.06 4.51
CA ARG A 151 -10.69 -6.31 3.24
C ARG A 151 -9.28 -6.10 2.70
N LEU A 152 -8.29 -5.97 3.58
CA LEU A 152 -6.90 -5.92 3.18
C LEU A 152 -6.44 -7.28 2.64
N ALA A 153 -6.80 -8.38 3.31
CA ALA A 153 -6.45 -9.74 2.87
C ALA A 153 -7.04 -10.05 1.48
N GLU A 154 -8.33 -9.75 1.27
CA GLU A 154 -8.99 -9.89 -0.03
C GLU A 154 -8.27 -9.11 -1.14
N LEU A 155 -7.85 -7.88 -0.85
CA LEU A 155 -7.12 -7.07 -1.82
C LEU A 155 -5.70 -7.59 -2.07
N ALA A 156 -5.03 -8.12 -1.05
CA ALA A 156 -3.71 -8.72 -1.17
C ALA A 156 -3.74 -10.03 -1.99
N ASP A 157 -4.82 -10.80 -1.86
CA ASP A 157 -5.05 -11.99 -2.67
C ASP A 157 -5.33 -11.61 -4.13
N GLY A 158 -6.21 -10.63 -4.37
CA GLY A 158 -6.44 -10.11 -5.73
C GLY A 158 -5.18 -9.53 -6.39
N TYR A 159 -4.28 -8.89 -5.61
CA TYR A 159 -2.97 -8.45 -6.10
C TYR A 159 -2.06 -9.62 -6.49
N GLN A 160 -2.05 -10.70 -5.70
CA GLN A 160 -1.26 -11.89 -6.01
C GLN A 160 -1.76 -12.60 -7.27
N ASP A 161 -3.09 -12.69 -7.44
CA ASP A 161 -3.71 -13.23 -8.64
C ASP A 161 -3.38 -12.35 -9.86
N LEU A 162 -3.42 -11.03 -9.71
CA LEU A 162 -3.04 -10.08 -10.76
C LEU A 162 -1.57 -10.25 -11.20
N ILE A 163 -0.62 -10.36 -10.25
CA ILE A 163 0.78 -10.62 -10.61
C ILE A 163 0.93 -11.95 -11.34
N THR A 164 0.23 -12.98 -10.89
CA THR A 164 0.28 -14.31 -11.50
C THR A 164 -0.22 -14.23 -12.95
N ASP A 165 -1.38 -13.58 -13.17
CA ASP A 165 -1.93 -13.33 -14.51
C ASP A 165 -0.99 -12.54 -15.43
N VAL A 166 -0.29 -11.54 -14.89
CA VAL A 166 0.65 -10.70 -15.65
C VAL A 166 1.92 -11.47 -15.98
N THR A 167 2.46 -12.22 -15.02
CA THR A 167 3.65 -13.07 -15.21
C THR A 167 3.39 -14.21 -16.20
N GLU A 168 2.18 -14.75 -16.21
CA GLU A 168 1.73 -15.76 -17.17
C GLU A 168 1.28 -15.15 -18.52
N HIS A 169 1.43 -13.83 -18.70
CA HIS A 169 1.04 -13.08 -19.90
C HIS A 169 -0.44 -13.22 -20.30
N ARG A 170 -1.32 -13.54 -19.34
CA ARG A 170 -2.78 -13.61 -19.53
C ARG A 170 -3.42 -12.22 -19.45
N ARG A 171 -2.78 -11.29 -18.75
CA ARG A 171 -3.27 -9.94 -18.53
C ARG A 171 -2.17 -8.91 -18.79
N ARG A 172 -2.57 -7.74 -19.30
CA ARG A 172 -1.71 -6.56 -19.43
C ARG A 172 -2.16 -5.45 -18.47
N LEU A 173 -1.21 -4.70 -17.93
CA LEU A 173 -1.48 -3.59 -17.04
C LEU A 173 -1.57 -2.28 -17.85
N PRO A 174 -2.55 -1.40 -17.57
CA PRO A 174 -2.49 -0.05 -18.08
C PRO A 174 -1.28 0.67 -17.47
N VAL A 175 -0.59 1.43 -18.32
CA VAL A 175 0.51 2.32 -17.94
C VAL A 175 0.12 3.70 -18.44
N TRP A 176 -0.22 4.60 -17.51
CA TRP A 176 -0.62 5.99 -17.77
C TRP A 176 0.32 6.90 -16.98
#